data_AF-A0A0Q7RR38-F1
#
_entry.id   AF-A0A0Q7RR38-F1
#
_cell.length_a   1.000
_cell.length_b   1.000
_cell.length_c   1.000
_cell.angle_alpha   90.00
_cell.angle_beta   90.00
_cell.angle_gamma   90.00
#
_symmetry.space_group_name_H-M   'P 1'
#
loop_
_entity.id
_entity.type
_entity.pdbx_description
1 polymer ?
#
loop_
_entity_poly.entity_id
_entity_poly.type
_entity_poly.pdbx_seq_one_letter_code
_entity_poly.pdbx_strand_id
1 'polypeptide(L)'
;MRVEEPLVCAVNHDQARERHGRTTVVVLRPFAYTLPDGSRTVRVPPTYLTDFASIPTFARWVIPPFGRHAIAAVLHDWLYTIGQPGRRGEADDIFREALKELGVGLTRRAAMHAAVRAGGGGAYDRAGADWNASFMDWRTGGATVPAPSREAFFNDAWPAGVPTVDL
;
A
#
# COMPACT_ATOMS: atom_id res chain seq x y z
N MET A 1 8.09 3.29 11.83
CA MET A 1 7.12 4.16 11.22
C MET A 1 6.67 5.06 12.34
N ARG A 2 7.29 6.24 12.45
CA ARG A 2 6.73 7.29 13.28
C ARG A 2 5.53 7.83 12.50
N VAL A 3 4.38 7.22 12.76
CA VAL A 3 3.10 7.67 12.22
C VAL A 3 2.72 8.87 13.06
N GLU A 4 3.28 10.05 12.75
CA GLU A 4 2.96 11.28 13.49
C GLU A 4 1.49 11.63 13.34
N GLU A 5 0.88 11.20 12.22
CA GLU A 5 -0.52 11.44 11.91
C GLU A 5 -1.26 10.17 11.50
N PRO A 6 -2.52 9.98 11.90
CA PRO A 6 -3.27 8.75 11.60
C PRO A 6 -3.45 8.47 10.09
N LEU A 7 -3.65 7.22 9.72
CA LEU A 7 -4.13 6.89 8.38
C LEU A 7 -5.56 7.45 8.20
N VAL A 8 -5.77 8.28 7.18
CA VAL A 8 -7.10 8.80 6.83
C VAL A 8 -7.51 8.22 5.49
N CYS A 9 -8.63 7.49 5.48
CA CYS A 9 -9.10 6.77 4.31
C CYS A 9 -10.64 6.71 4.23
N ALA A 10 -11.18 6.57 3.02
CA ALA A 10 -12.60 6.34 2.76
C ALA A 10 -12.83 4.89 2.35
N VAL A 11 -13.79 4.22 2.99
CA VAL A 11 -14.19 2.86 2.60
C VAL A 11 -15.10 2.93 1.39
N ASN A 12 -14.76 2.17 0.34
CA ASN A 12 -15.61 2.04 -0.84
C ASN A 12 -16.67 0.95 -0.60
N HIS A 13 -17.95 1.29 -0.75
CA HIS A 13 -19.07 0.36 -0.58
C HIS A 13 -19.59 -0.20 -1.92
N ASP A 14 -19.02 0.21 -3.04
CA ASP A 14 -19.39 -0.31 -4.37
C ASP A 14 -18.78 -1.70 -4.60
N GLN A 15 -19.64 -2.72 -4.63
CA GLN A 15 -19.25 -4.11 -4.87
C GLN A 15 -18.56 -4.30 -6.22
N ALA A 16 -18.90 -3.50 -7.25
CA ALA A 16 -18.27 -3.59 -8.56
C ALA A 16 -16.78 -3.19 -8.55
N ARG A 17 -16.32 -2.59 -7.44
CA ARG A 17 -14.94 -2.12 -7.24
C ARG A 17 -14.21 -2.86 -6.14
N GLU A 18 -14.73 -4.03 -5.76
CA GLU A 18 -14.00 -4.96 -4.91
C GLU A 18 -12.82 -5.56 -5.67
N ARG A 19 -11.66 -5.64 -5.02
CA ARG A 19 -10.48 -6.31 -5.59
C ARG A 19 -10.42 -7.73 -5.06
N HIS A 20 -10.66 -8.72 -5.91
CA HIS A 20 -10.68 -10.13 -5.53
C HIS A 20 -11.68 -10.44 -4.39
N GLY A 21 -12.87 -9.83 -4.43
CA GLY A 21 -13.92 -10.01 -3.41
C GLY A 21 -13.59 -9.31 -2.08
N ARG A 22 -12.82 -8.22 -2.13
CA ARG A 22 -12.42 -7.45 -0.95
C ARG A 22 -12.81 -6.00 -1.12
N THR A 23 -13.39 -5.45 -0.08
CA THR A 23 -13.68 -4.03 0.05
C THR A 23 -12.41 -3.22 -0.14
N THR A 24 -12.46 -2.28 -1.08
CA THR A 24 -11.35 -1.37 -1.36
C THR A 24 -11.49 -0.10 -0.54
N VAL A 25 -10.37 0.55 -0.29
CA VAL A 25 -10.26 1.73 0.55
C VAL A 25 -9.40 2.76 -0.16
N VAL A 26 -9.89 4.00 -0.19
CA VAL A 26 -9.19 5.12 -0.81
C VAL A 26 -8.40 5.87 0.25
N VAL A 27 -7.10 6.04 0.05
CA VAL A 27 -6.24 6.88 0.88
C VAL A 27 -6.61 8.35 0.63
N LEU A 28 -7.03 9.06 1.67
CA LEU A 28 -7.42 10.47 1.56
C LEU A 28 -6.24 11.40 1.84
N ARG A 29 -5.46 11.09 2.88
CA ARG A 29 -4.27 11.86 3.24
C ARG A 29 -3.01 11.11 2.81
N PRO A 30 -2.13 11.72 2.00
CA PRO A 30 -0.85 11.12 1.67
C PRO A 30 0.00 10.94 2.92
N PHE A 31 0.88 9.94 2.91
CA PHE A 31 1.84 9.76 3.97
C PHE A 31 3.18 9.26 3.42
N ALA A 32 4.23 9.43 4.21
CA ALA A 32 5.56 8.96 3.88
C ALA A 32 6.09 8.02 4.97
N TYR A 33 6.93 7.08 4.54
CA TYR A 33 7.66 6.19 5.41
C TYR A 33 9.13 6.19 4.99
N THR A 34 9.98 6.69 5.89
CA THR A 34 11.43 6.62 5.76
C THR A 34 11.94 5.40 6.49
N LEU A 35 12.81 4.63 5.82
CA LEU A 35 13.48 3.48 6.44
C LEU A 35 14.31 3.93 7.66
N PRO A 36 14.50 3.05 8.67
CA PRO A 36 15.26 3.42 9.87
C PRO A 36 16.70 3.85 9.61
N ASP A 37 17.32 3.38 8.53
CA ASP A 37 18.67 3.74 8.11
C ASP A 37 18.74 5.02 7.26
N GLY A 38 17.59 5.63 6.96
CA GLY A 38 17.48 6.84 6.13
C GLY A 38 17.74 6.61 4.64
N SER A 39 17.98 5.37 4.20
CA SER A 39 18.39 5.06 2.82
C SER A 39 17.28 5.30 1.80
N ARG A 40 16.02 5.21 2.22
CA ARG A 40 14.86 5.27 1.34
C ARG A 40 13.66 5.92 2.02
N THR A 41 12.91 6.72 1.26
CA THR A 41 11.61 7.26 1.69
C THR A 41 10.55 6.87 0.67
N VAL A 42 9.61 6.03 1.10
CA VAL A 42 8.45 5.62 0.31
C VAL A 42 7.30 6.57 0.62
N ARG A 43 6.66 7.12 -0.40
CA ARG A 43 5.55 8.07 -0.23
C ARG A 43 4.32 7.51 -0.93
N VAL A 44 3.20 7.45 -0.22
CA VAL A 44 1.91 6.98 -0.71
C VAL A 44 1.04 8.18 -1.10
N PRO A 45 0.55 8.26 -2.35
CA PRO A 45 -0.28 9.38 -2.82
C PRO A 45 -1.71 9.32 -2.27
N PRO A 46 -2.42 10.47 -2.24
CA PRO A 46 -3.86 10.46 -2.03
C PRO A 46 -4.55 9.81 -3.22
N THR A 47 -5.83 9.49 -3.08
CA THR A 47 -6.67 8.81 -4.09
C THR A 47 -6.22 7.38 -4.43
N TYR A 48 -5.15 6.89 -3.81
CA TYR A 48 -4.69 5.51 -3.97
C TYR A 48 -5.72 4.52 -3.43
N LEU A 49 -6.06 3.52 -4.22
CA LEU A 49 -6.99 2.45 -3.89
C LEU A 49 -6.20 1.22 -3.39
N THR A 50 -6.48 0.80 -2.17
CA THR A 50 -5.84 -0.35 -1.49
C THR A 50 -6.91 -1.31 -0.98
N ASP A 51 -6.62 -2.60 -0.95
CA ASP A 51 -7.45 -3.64 -0.32
C ASP A 51 -6.85 -4.15 1.01
N PHE A 52 -5.95 -3.36 1.61
CA PHE A 52 -5.23 -3.60 2.86
C PHE A 52 -4.45 -4.91 2.91
N ALA A 53 -3.34 -4.98 2.17
CA ALA A 53 -2.49 -6.16 2.00
C ALA A 53 -3.30 -7.38 1.56
N SER A 54 -2.85 -8.03 0.50
CA SER A 54 -3.39 -9.33 0.11
C SER A 54 -3.01 -10.44 1.11
N ILE A 55 -3.40 -10.28 2.39
CA ILE A 55 -3.32 -11.28 3.44
C ILE A 55 -4.20 -12.45 2.98
N PRO A 56 -3.61 -13.62 2.73
CA PRO A 56 -4.36 -14.80 2.31
C PRO A 56 -5.52 -15.08 3.25
N THR A 57 -6.64 -15.58 2.74
CA THR A 57 -7.88 -15.77 3.51
C THR A 57 -7.65 -16.58 4.79
N PHE A 58 -6.75 -17.57 4.77
CA PHE A 58 -6.39 -18.35 5.96
C PHE A 58 -5.70 -17.53 7.06
N ALA A 59 -4.93 -16.50 6.69
CA ALA A 59 -4.19 -15.65 7.63
C ALA A 59 -5.06 -14.55 8.26
N ARG A 60 -6.26 -14.29 7.71
CA ARG A 60 -7.24 -13.32 8.26
C ARG A 60 -7.82 -13.73 9.61
N TRP A 61 -7.83 -15.02 9.94
CA TRP A 61 -8.25 -15.51 11.25
C TRP A 61 -7.33 -15.05 12.38
N VAL A 62 -6.07 -14.75 12.07
CA VAL A 62 -5.04 -14.38 13.04
C VAL A 62 -4.71 -12.89 12.97
N ILE A 63 -4.89 -12.29 11.79
CA ILE A 63 -4.52 -10.90 11.50
C ILE A 63 -5.79 -10.18 11.03
N PRO A 64 -6.49 -9.44 11.92
CA PRO A 64 -7.63 -8.64 11.51
C PRO A 64 -7.23 -7.68 10.38
N PRO A 65 -8.10 -7.45 9.38
CA PRO A 65 -7.79 -6.62 8.21
C PRO A 65 -7.54 -5.15 8.57
N PHE A 66 -8.04 -4.70 9.71
CA PHE A 66 -7.85 -3.35 10.21
C PHE A 66 -7.19 -3.37 11.59
N GLY A 67 -6.28 -2.43 11.83
CA GLY A 67 -5.57 -2.29 13.10
C GLY A 67 -4.28 -1.47 12.95
N ARG A 68 -3.43 -1.47 13.98
CA ARG A 68 -2.16 -0.70 13.99
C ARG A 68 -1.26 -0.96 12.77
N HIS A 69 -1.37 -2.13 12.16
CA HIS A 69 -0.58 -2.56 11.01
C HIS A 69 -1.19 -2.15 9.64
N ALA A 70 -2.41 -1.59 9.62
CA ALA A 70 -3.09 -1.23 8.38
C ALA A 70 -2.29 -0.24 7.53
N ILE A 71 -1.62 0.72 8.16
CA ILE A 71 -0.78 1.68 7.44
C ILE A 71 0.45 1.03 6.79
N ALA A 72 1.02 -0.02 7.40
CA ALA A 72 2.07 -0.82 6.76
C ALA A 72 1.51 -1.67 5.60
N ALA A 73 0.26 -2.12 5.69
CA ALA A 73 -0.41 -2.82 4.61
C ALA A 73 -0.63 -1.90 3.39
N VAL A 74 -1.09 -0.67 3.60
CA VAL A 74 -1.22 0.34 2.52
C VAL A 74 0.14 0.63 1.87
N LEU A 75 1.18 0.78 2.69
CA LEU A 75 2.55 0.98 2.20
C LEU A 75 3.04 -0.18 1.33
N HIS A 76 2.76 -1.42 1.74
CA HIS A 76 3.11 -2.62 0.98
C HIS A 76 2.36 -2.71 -0.34
N ASP A 77 1.03 -2.53 -0.31
CA ASP A 77 0.20 -2.53 -1.51
C ASP A 77 0.69 -1.47 -2.49
N TRP A 78 1.06 -0.28 -2.01
CA TRP A 78 1.56 0.79 -2.85
C TRP A 78 2.85 0.40 -3.60
N LEU A 79 3.80 -0.21 -2.90
CA LEU A 79 5.04 -0.71 -3.52
C LEU A 79 4.77 -1.83 -4.54
N TYR A 80 3.73 -2.62 -4.31
CA TYR A 80 3.26 -3.64 -5.24
C TYR A 80 2.55 -3.04 -6.45
N THR A 81 1.75 -1.99 -6.27
CA THR A 81 1.11 -1.22 -7.35
C THR A 81 2.16 -0.52 -8.22
N ILE A 82 3.24 0.01 -7.63
CA ILE A 82 4.38 0.53 -8.39
C ILE A 82 5.06 -0.62 -9.16
N GLY A 83 5.30 -1.75 -8.51
CA GLY A 83 5.87 -2.94 -9.17
C GLY A 83 7.23 -2.68 -9.82
N GLN A 84 8.14 -1.99 -9.11
CA GLN A 84 9.46 -1.65 -9.62
C GLN A 84 10.29 -2.91 -9.94
N PRO A 85 10.74 -3.14 -11.18
CA PRO A 85 11.43 -4.37 -11.54
C PRO A 85 12.59 -4.73 -10.60
N GLY A 86 12.61 -5.98 -10.13
CA GLY A 86 13.64 -6.50 -9.22
C GLY A 86 13.52 -6.10 -7.75
N ARG A 87 12.53 -5.27 -7.36
CA ARG A 87 12.40 -4.76 -5.98
C ARG A 87 11.24 -5.34 -5.18
N ARG A 88 10.66 -6.46 -5.63
CA ARG A 88 9.61 -7.17 -4.88
C ARG A 88 10.08 -7.57 -3.48
N GLY A 89 11.29 -8.15 -3.38
CA GLY A 89 11.84 -8.56 -2.08
C GLY A 89 12.05 -7.39 -1.14
N GLU A 90 12.51 -6.26 -1.67
CA GLU A 90 12.65 -5.03 -0.91
C GLU A 90 11.28 -4.52 -0.40
N ALA A 91 10.23 -4.58 -1.22
CA ALA A 91 8.88 -4.20 -0.79
C ALA A 91 8.38 -5.06 0.39
N ASP A 92 8.63 -6.36 0.33
CA ASP A 92 8.28 -7.28 1.43
C ASP A 92 9.11 -6.98 2.70
N ASP A 93 10.38 -6.64 2.56
CA ASP A 93 11.26 -6.29 3.69
C ASP A 93 10.90 -4.94 4.33
N ILE A 94 10.57 -3.93 3.52
CA ILE A 94 10.02 -2.64 3.98
C ILE A 94 8.76 -2.87 4.80
N PHE A 95 7.85 -3.73 4.34
CA PHE A 95 6.65 -4.11 5.09
C PHE A 95 6.98 -4.74 6.44
N ARG A 96 7.94 -5.68 6.47
CA ARG A 96 8.39 -6.32 7.71
C ARG A 96 8.98 -5.31 8.70
N GLU A 97 9.75 -4.34 8.22
CA GLU A 97 10.32 -3.31 9.08
C GLU A 97 9.25 -2.34 9.61
N ALA A 98 8.31 -1.92 8.75
CA ALA A 98 7.18 -1.11 9.18
C ALA A 98 6.34 -1.80 10.27
N LEU A 99 6.06 -3.11 10.12
CA LEU A 99 5.36 -3.91 11.14
C LEU A 99 6.09 -3.92 12.49
N LYS A 100 7.42 -4.07 12.46
CA LYS A 100 8.26 -4.07 13.67
C LYS A 100 8.14 -2.75 14.42
N GLU A 101 8.26 -1.64 13.72
CA GLU A 101 8.18 -0.31 14.33
C GLU A 101 6.76 0.03 14.82
N LEU A 102 5.73 -0.57 14.21
CA LEU A 102 4.35 -0.50 14.70
C LEU A 102 4.09 -1.38 15.93
N GLY A 103 5.12 -2.09 16.43
CA GLY A 103 5.05 -2.93 17.63
C GLY A 103 4.38 -4.29 17.40
N VAL A 104 4.31 -4.75 16.14
CA VAL A 104 3.78 -6.09 15.84
C VAL A 104 4.78 -7.14 16.32
N GLY A 105 4.30 -8.07 17.17
CA GLY A 105 5.12 -9.12 17.74
C GLY A 105 5.85 -9.97 16.70
N LEU A 106 7.02 -10.50 17.07
CA LEU A 106 7.95 -11.18 16.16
C LEU A 106 7.30 -12.32 15.35
N THR A 107 6.52 -13.17 16.01
CA THR A 107 5.85 -14.33 15.40
C THR A 107 4.83 -13.91 14.35
N ARG A 108 3.94 -12.98 14.70
CA ARG A 108 2.93 -12.42 13.78
C ARG A 108 3.58 -11.74 12.59
N ARG A 109 4.62 -10.93 12.84
CA ARG A 109 5.40 -10.27 11.79
C ARG A 109 6.07 -11.27 10.84
N ALA A 110 6.67 -12.34 11.36
CA ALA A 110 7.29 -13.38 10.55
C ALA A 110 6.27 -14.11 9.68
N ALA A 111 5.10 -14.45 10.24
CA ALA A 111 4.01 -15.06 9.48
C ALA A 111 3.49 -14.14 8.36
N MET A 112 3.30 -12.85 8.66
CA MET A 112 2.88 -11.84 7.67
C MET A 112 3.89 -11.70 6.53
N HIS A 113 5.18 -11.63 6.86
CA HIS A 113 6.26 -11.54 5.87
C HIS A 113 6.36 -12.80 5.00
N ALA A 114 6.29 -13.98 5.60
CA ALA A 114 6.30 -15.24 4.87
C ALA A 114 5.11 -15.34 3.89
N ALA A 115 3.92 -14.89 4.31
CA ALA A 115 2.73 -14.89 3.47
C ALA A 115 2.89 -14.02 2.21
N VAL A 116 3.41 -12.80 2.33
CA VAL A 116 3.62 -11.92 1.15
C VAL A 116 4.76 -12.41 0.25
N ARG A 117 5.79 -13.05 0.83
CA ARG A 117 6.87 -13.70 0.07
C ARG A 117 6.38 -14.89 -0.74
N ALA A 118 5.40 -15.65 -0.23
CA ALA A 118 4.82 -16.78 -0.94
C ALA A 118 3.73 -16.38 -1.95
N GLY A 119 2.86 -15.42 -1.61
CA GLY A 119 1.61 -15.15 -2.35
C GLY A 119 1.59 -13.87 -3.21
N GLY A 120 2.67 -13.10 -3.27
CA GLY A 120 2.67 -11.78 -3.91
C GLY A 120 3.07 -11.72 -5.39
N GLY A 121 3.71 -12.76 -5.94
CA GLY A 121 4.35 -12.69 -7.28
C GLY A 121 3.42 -12.21 -8.40
N GLY A 122 2.26 -12.87 -8.56
CA GLY A 122 1.34 -12.53 -9.64
C GLY A 122 0.65 -11.17 -9.51
N ALA A 123 0.55 -10.58 -8.31
CA ALA A 123 0.07 -9.21 -8.15
C ALA A 123 1.16 -8.21 -8.56
N TYR A 124 2.42 -8.49 -8.21
CA TYR A 124 3.57 -7.67 -8.57
C TYR A 124 3.81 -7.64 -10.09
N ASP A 125 3.68 -8.78 -10.75
CA ASP A 125 3.88 -8.90 -12.21
C ASP A 125 2.79 -8.18 -13.02
N ARG A 126 1.58 -8.05 -12.46
CA ARG A 126 0.45 -7.35 -13.09
C ARG A 126 0.39 -5.85 -12.75
N ALA A 127 1.35 -5.32 -11.99
CA ALA A 127 1.35 -3.93 -11.54
C ALA A 127 1.14 -2.92 -12.69
N GLY A 128 1.78 -3.13 -13.84
CA GLY A 128 1.61 -2.28 -15.01
C GLY A 128 0.20 -2.33 -15.62
N ALA A 129 -0.42 -3.51 -15.63
CA ALA A 129 -1.77 -3.69 -16.17
C ALA A 129 -2.85 -3.09 -15.24
N ASP A 130 -2.65 -3.21 -13.93
CA ASP A 130 -3.60 -2.77 -12.90
C ASP A 130 -3.44 -1.28 -12.53
N TRP A 131 -2.43 -0.58 -13.07
CA TRP A 131 -2.07 0.79 -12.66
C TRP A 131 -3.24 1.77 -12.72
N ASN A 132 -3.94 1.84 -13.85
CA ASN A 132 -5.06 2.78 -14.04
C ASN A 132 -6.28 2.48 -13.18
N ALA A 133 -6.39 1.25 -12.65
CA ALA A 133 -7.46 0.85 -11.75
C ALA A 133 -7.11 1.07 -10.26
N SER A 134 -5.87 1.50 -9.96
CA SER A 134 -5.36 1.64 -8.60
C SER A 134 -5.68 2.99 -7.95
N PHE A 135 -6.52 3.81 -8.58
CA PHE A 135 -6.79 5.18 -8.17
C PHE A 135 -8.26 5.54 -8.37
N MET A 136 -8.83 6.26 -7.40
CA MET A 136 -10.24 6.62 -7.39
C MET A 136 -10.48 7.96 -6.71
N ASP A 137 -11.35 8.78 -7.30
CA ASP A 137 -11.93 9.92 -6.60
C ASP A 137 -13.00 9.43 -5.63
N TRP A 138 -12.75 9.59 -4.34
CA TRP A 138 -13.67 9.18 -3.29
C TRP A 138 -14.98 9.98 -3.26
N ARG A 139 -15.03 11.18 -3.86
CA ARG A 139 -16.24 12.02 -3.89
C ARG A 139 -17.21 11.59 -4.97
N THR A 140 -16.69 11.32 -6.16
CA THR A 140 -17.49 10.99 -7.34
C THR A 140 -17.58 9.49 -7.59
N GLY A 141 -16.69 8.70 -6.98
CA GLY A 141 -16.48 7.30 -7.33
C GLY A 141 -15.83 7.12 -8.71
N GLY A 142 -15.43 8.20 -9.39
CA GLY A 142 -14.77 8.13 -10.70
C GLY A 142 -13.38 7.52 -10.60
N ALA A 143 -12.93 6.84 -11.67
CA ALA A 143 -11.50 6.50 -11.79
C ALA A 143 -10.69 7.79 -11.91
N THR A 144 -9.62 7.92 -11.13
CA THR A 144 -8.63 8.98 -11.32
C THR A 144 -7.38 8.33 -11.90
N VAL A 145 -6.72 8.96 -12.86
CA VAL A 145 -5.37 8.54 -13.25
C VAL A 145 -4.43 9.58 -12.63
N PRO A 146 -3.43 9.18 -11.82
CA PRO A 146 -2.47 10.14 -11.31
C PRO A 146 -1.73 10.75 -12.51
N ALA A 147 -1.46 12.06 -12.44
CA ALA A 147 -0.73 12.78 -13.48
C ALA A 147 0.65 12.17 -13.84
N PRO A 148 1.44 11.61 -12.90
CA PRO A 148 2.66 10.88 -13.25
C PRO A 148 2.44 9.42 -13.66
N SER A 149 3.32 8.93 -14.55
CA SER A 149 3.39 7.50 -14.87
C SER A 149 3.87 6.68 -13.67
N ARG A 150 3.60 5.38 -13.69
CA ARG A 150 4.07 4.42 -12.67
C ARG A 150 5.59 4.49 -12.47
N GLU A 151 6.35 4.63 -13.55
CA GLU A 151 7.81 4.68 -13.56
C GLU A 151 8.36 5.92 -12.85
N ALA A 152 7.59 7.01 -12.80
CA ALA A 152 7.99 8.21 -12.07
C ALA A 152 8.14 7.95 -10.56
N PHE A 153 7.47 6.93 -10.03
CA PHE A 153 7.57 6.53 -8.62
C PHE A 153 8.69 5.52 -8.34
N PHE A 154 9.53 5.17 -9.32
CA PHE A 154 10.65 4.22 -9.11
C PHE A 154 11.85 4.85 -8.41
N ASN A 155 12.05 6.14 -8.62
CA ASN A 155 13.08 6.92 -7.96
C ASN A 155 12.40 7.57 -6.76
N ASP A 156 12.99 7.48 -5.57
CA ASP A 156 12.37 7.90 -4.30
C ASP A 156 11.99 9.41 -4.21
N ALA A 157 12.11 10.14 -5.32
CA ALA A 157 11.57 11.46 -5.56
C ALA A 157 10.03 11.43 -5.66
N TRP A 158 9.39 12.43 -5.06
CA TRP A 158 7.97 12.65 -5.27
C TRP A 158 7.74 13.21 -6.68
N PRO A 159 6.94 12.57 -7.53
CA PRO A 159 6.75 13.06 -8.89
C PRO A 159 6.06 14.42 -8.91
N ALA A 160 6.48 15.28 -9.83
CA ALA A 160 5.78 16.54 -10.07
C ALA A 160 4.32 16.28 -10.51
N GLY A 161 3.39 17.11 -10.05
CA GLY A 161 1.98 17.01 -10.43
C GLY A 161 1.13 16.02 -9.64
N VAL A 162 1.69 15.29 -8.66
CA VAL A 162 0.89 14.58 -7.65
C VAL A 162 0.40 15.60 -6.63
N PRO A 163 -0.93 15.77 -6.45
CA PRO A 163 -1.45 16.68 -5.44
C PRO A 163 -0.89 16.34 -4.06
N THR A 164 -0.11 17.26 -3.50
CA THR A 164 0.07 17.34 -2.04
C THR A 164 -1.22 17.96 -1.51
N VAL A 165 -2.08 17.17 -0.88
CA VAL A 165 -3.16 17.78 -0.10
C VAL A 165 -2.46 18.45 1.08
N ASP A 166 -2.59 19.77 1.20
CA ASP A 166 -1.86 20.61 2.17
C ASP A 166 -1.79 19.94 3.56
N LEU A 167 -0.57 19.95 4.13
CA LEU A 167 -0.27 19.51 5.50
C LEU A 167 -0.76 20.55 6.50
#